data_AF-A0A973JDX3-F1
#
_entry.id   AF-A0A973JDX3-F1
#
_cell.length_a   1.000
_cell.length_b   1.000
_cell.length_c   1.000
_cell.angle_alpha   90.00
_cell.angle_beta   90.00
_cell.angle_gamma   90.00
#
_symmetry.space_group_name_H-M   'P 1'
#
loop_
_entity.id
_entity.type
_entity.pdbx_description
1 polymer ?
#
loop_
_entity_poly.entity_id
_entity_poly.type
_entity_poly.pdbx_seq_one_letter_code
_entity_poly.pdbx_strand_id
1 'polypeptide(L)'
;MPARSERIYVFSDQSGQPGLIMRFPLWWDRSEFFKRYSHREIDLGNPIDANFVFVLTSAEAIAWNKECAEQFSLTLINSRNRVVEDMSQMESALRNASWVIVESYEWESGLD
;
A
#
# COMPACT_ATOMS: atom_id res chain seq x y z
N MET A 1 21.79 -9.43 1.31
CA MET A 1 20.54 -9.43 2.10
C MET A 1 19.42 -9.07 1.14
N PRO A 2 18.35 -9.88 1.01
CA PRO A 2 17.25 -9.54 0.11
C PRO A 2 16.62 -8.21 0.53
N ALA A 3 16.36 -7.34 -0.44
CA ALA A 3 15.66 -6.08 -0.20
C ALA A 3 14.15 -6.33 -0.39
N ARG A 4 13.34 -5.90 0.58
CA ARG A 4 11.88 -6.08 0.55
C ARG A 4 11.18 -4.74 0.36
N SER A 5 10.38 -4.63 -0.70
CA SER A 5 9.61 -3.43 -1.00
C SER A 5 8.15 -3.73 -1.24
N GLU A 6 7.35 -2.67 -1.20
CA GLU A 6 5.91 -2.74 -1.34
C GLU A 6 5.41 -1.73 -2.37
N ARG A 7 4.41 -2.16 -3.13
CA ARG A 7 3.66 -1.32 -4.05
C ARG A 7 2.16 -1.54 -3.88
N ILE A 8 1.40 -0.48 -4.09
CA ILE A 8 -0.05 -0.49 -4.02
C ILE A 8 -0.59 -0.35 -5.43
N TYR A 9 -1.48 -1.25 -5.80
CA TYR A 9 -2.29 -1.15 -7.01
C TYR A 9 -3.70 -0.74 -6.63
N VAL A 10 -4.20 0.28 -7.30
CA VAL A 10 -5.56 0.79 -7.10
C VAL A 10 -6.33 0.63 -8.40
N PHE A 11 -7.38 -0.19 -8.37
CA PHE A 11 -8.23 -0.47 -9.53
C PHE A 11 -9.62 0.12 -9.32
N SER A 12 -10.09 0.92 -10.27
CA SER A 12 -11.47 1.40 -10.31
C SER A 12 -12.40 0.38 -10.97
N ASP A 13 -13.71 0.54 -10.76
CA ASP A 13 -14.77 -0.19 -11.47
C ASP A 13 -15.06 0.39 -12.86
N GLN A 14 -14.41 1.50 -13.23
CA GLN A 14 -14.62 2.15 -14.50
C GLN A 14 -13.87 1.42 -15.61
N SER A 15 -14.64 0.77 -16.49
CA SER A 15 -14.16 0.10 -17.70
C SER A 15 -13.13 0.97 -18.46
N GLY A 16 -11.93 0.43 -18.67
CA GLY A 16 -10.89 1.03 -19.51
C GLY A 16 -9.96 2.02 -18.79
N GLN A 17 -10.17 2.29 -17.50
CA GLN A 17 -9.20 3.06 -16.71
C GLN A 17 -8.00 2.17 -16.34
N PRO A 18 -6.75 2.62 -16.57
CA PRO A 18 -5.58 1.89 -16.11
C PRO A 18 -5.54 1.87 -14.58
N GLY A 19 -5.13 0.74 -14.00
CA GLY A 19 -4.84 0.66 -12.56
C GLY A 19 -3.70 1.61 -12.20
N LEU A 20 -3.83 2.30 -11.06
CA LEU A 20 -2.78 3.18 -10.54
C LEU A 20 -1.78 2.36 -9.74
N ILE A 21 -0.49 2.58 -9.97
CA ILE A 21 0.59 1.99 -9.17
C ILE A 21 1.18 3.08 -8.30
N MET A 22 1.14 2.87 -6.99
CA MET A 22 1.65 3.78 -5.98
C MET A 22 2.68 3.07 -5.12
N ARG A 23 3.59 3.85 -4.50
CA ARG A 23 4.49 3.31 -3.47
C ARG A 23 3.71 3.06 -2.19
N PHE A 24 4.21 2.15 -1.36
CA PHE A 24 3.67 1.99 -0.02
C PHE A 24 3.86 3.31 0.77
N PRO A 25 2.78 3.92 1.25
CA PRO A 25 2.82 5.25 1.82
C PRO A 25 3.52 5.26 3.17
N LEU A 26 4.29 6.33 3.41
CA LEU A 26 5.14 6.46 4.59
C LEU A 26 4.37 6.53 5.92
N TRP A 27 3.10 6.93 5.88
CA TRP A 27 2.25 7.02 7.07
C TRP A 27 1.55 5.70 7.41
N TRP A 28 1.60 4.70 6.52
CA TRP A 28 1.09 3.37 6.86
C TRP A 28 2.14 2.62 7.66
N ASP A 29 1.78 2.19 8.87
CA ASP A 29 2.63 1.27 9.62
C ASP A 29 2.64 -0.08 8.90
N ARG A 30 3.78 -0.40 8.31
CA ARG A 30 3.99 -1.63 7.54
C ARG A 30 3.79 -2.88 8.39
N SER A 31 4.28 -2.89 9.63
CA SER A 31 4.21 -4.07 10.50
C SER A 31 2.78 -4.31 10.96
N GLU A 32 2.09 -3.24 11.34
CA GLU A 32 0.70 -3.30 11.76
C GLU A 32 -0.22 -3.69 10.60
N PHE A 33 0.02 -3.14 9.41
CA PHE A 33 -0.73 -3.47 8.20
C PHE A 33 -0.72 -4.99 7.93
N PHE A 34 0.47 -5.59 7.84
CA PHE A 34 0.61 -7.01 7.53
C PHE A 34 0.05 -7.91 8.63
N LYS A 35 0.19 -7.50 9.90
CA LYS A 35 -0.44 -8.22 11.00
C LYS A 35 -1.96 -8.21 10.89
N ARG A 36 -2.56 -7.04 10.65
CA ARG A 36 -4.02 -6.84 10.62
C ARG A 36 -4.67 -7.54 9.43
N TYR A 37 -4.05 -7.45 8.26
CA TYR A 37 -4.57 -8.00 7.01
C TYR A 37 -3.98 -9.35 6.60
N SER A 38 -3.27 -10.04 7.50
CA SER A 38 -2.77 -11.42 7.28
C SER A 38 -3.84 -12.39 6.75
N HIS A 39 -5.09 -12.23 7.15
CA HIS A 39 -6.21 -13.04 6.66
C HIS A 39 -6.67 -12.72 5.21
N ARG A 40 -6.14 -11.66 4.61
CA ARG A 40 -6.35 -11.25 3.20
C ARG A 40 -5.15 -11.57 2.30
N GLU A 41 -4.15 -12.24 2.86
CA GLU A 41 -2.93 -12.62 2.16
C GLU A 41 -3.23 -13.72 1.12
N ILE A 42 -2.68 -13.54 -0.07
CA ILE A 42 -2.65 -14.54 -1.13
C ILE A 42 -1.19 -14.77 -1.47
N ASP A 43 -0.76 -16.02 -1.28
CA ASP A 43 0.53 -16.51 -1.74
C ASP A 43 0.47 -16.68 -3.27
N LEU A 44 1.35 -15.98 -3.99
CA LEU A 44 1.44 -16.09 -5.45
C LEU A 44 2.28 -17.30 -5.89
N GLY A 45 2.83 -18.07 -4.96
CA GLY A 45 3.52 -19.32 -5.22
C GLY A 45 4.80 -19.16 -6.04
N ASN A 46 5.45 -17.99 -5.99
CA ASN A 46 6.74 -17.79 -6.66
C ASN A 46 7.81 -18.60 -5.90
N PRO A 47 8.43 -19.62 -6.51
CA PRO A 47 9.43 -20.45 -5.84
C PRO A 47 10.77 -19.74 -5.63
N ILE A 48 10.96 -18.56 -6.23
CA ILE A 48 12.23 -17.81 -6.21
C ILE A 48 12.19 -16.69 -5.17
N ASP A 49 11.05 -16.00 -5.00
CA ASP A 49 10.93 -14.86 -4.09
C ASP A 49 9.63 -14.93 -3.28
N ALA A 50 9.67 -14.44 -2.04
CA ALA A 50 8.47 -14.21 -1.23
C ALA A 50 7.60 -13.12 -1.87
N ASN A 51 6.65 -13.54 -2.71
CA ASN A 51 5.68 -12.68 -3.36
C ASN A 51 4.28 -12.92 -2.79
N PHE A 52 3.89 -12.05 -1.87
CA PHE A 52 2.56 -12.06 -1.27
C PHE A 52 1.79 -10.83 -1.71
N VAL A 53 0.50 -11.02 -1.96
CA VAL A 53 -0.42 -9.91 -2.19
C VAL A 53 -1.52 -9.89 -1.15
N PHE A 54 -1.87 -8.69 -0.71
CA PHE A 54 -2.98 -8.44 0.20
C PHE A 54 -4.08 -7.76 -0.59
N VAL A 55 -5.25 -8.40 -0.69
CA VAL A 55 -6.38 -7.85 -1.43
C VAL A 55 -7.36 -7.23 -0.47
N LEU A 56 -7.49 -5.91 -0.56
CA LEU A 56 -8.41 -5.12 0.24
C LEU A 56 -9.58 -4.66 -0.61
N THR A 57 -10.74 -4.61 0.02
CA THR A 57 -11.86 -3.81 -0.49
C THR A 57 -11.52 -2.33 -0.39
N SER A 58 -12.18 -1.51 -1.21
CA SER A 58 -12.10 -0.05 -1.11
C SER A 58 -12.35 0.47 0.30
N ALA A 59 -13.40 -0.05 0.97
CA ALA A 59 -13.75 0.36 2.33
C ALA A 59 -12.64 0.05 3.35
N GLU A 60 -12.00 -1.12 3.27
CA GLU A 60 -10.89 -1.48 4.14
C GLU A 60 -9.69 -0.56 3.93
N ALA A 61 -9.31 -0.31 2.67
CA ALA A 61 -8.19 0.56 2.35
C ALA A 61 -8.43 2.02 2.77
N ILE A 62 -9.66 2.54 2.59
CA ILE A 62 -10.04 3.89 3.04
C ILE A 62 -9.98 3.99 4.57
N ALA A 63 -10.54 3.00 5.28
CA ALA A 63 -10.54 2.98 6.74
C ALA A 63 -9.12 2.95 7.30
N TRP A 64 -8.27 2.06 6.76
CA TRP A 64 -6.86 1.97 7.12
C TRP A 64 -6.11 3.27 6.84
N ASN A 65 -6.28 3.84 5.63
CA ASN A 65 -5.62 5.08 5.27
C ASN A 65 -5.97 6.23 6.22
N LYS A 66 -7.24 6.33 6.62
CA LYS A 66 -7.71 7.34 7.56
C LYS A 66 -7.12 7.16 8.95
N GLU A 67 -7.14 5.94 9.48
CA GLU A 67 -6.57 5.61 10.79
C GLU A 67 -5.08 5.95 10.86
N CYS A 68 -4.31 5.52 9.85
CA CYS A 68 -2.89 5.84 9.73
C CYS A 68 -2.63 7.35 9.59
N ALA A 69 -3.44 8.05 8.79
CA ALA A 69 -3.31 9.50 8.60
C ALA A 69 -3.53 10.27 9.92
N GLU A 70 -4.51 9.87 10.72
CA GLU A 70 -4.81 10.48 12.02
C GLU A 70 -3.65 10.27 13.01
N GLN A 71 -3.14 9.03 13.12
CA GLN A 71 -2.00 8.71 13.98
C GLN A 71 -0.72 9.44 13.54
N PHE A 72 -0.49 9.52 12.24
CA PHE A 72 0.69 10.15 11.67
C PHE A 72 0.67 11.68 11.86
N SER A 73 -0.51 12.32 11.75
CA SER A 73 -0.70 13.76 11.97
C SER A 73 -0.33 14.20 13.39
N LEU A 74 -0.53 13.35 14.39
CA LEU A 74 -0.13 13.62 15.79
C LEU A 74 1.39 13.65 15.97
N THR A 75 2.14 13.00 15.06
CA THR A 75 3.60 12.83 15.15
C THR A 75 4.35 13.90 14.33
N LEU A 76 3.64 14.66 13.50
CA LEU A 76 4.19 15.39 12.35
C LEU A 76 4.42 16.89 12.57
N ILE A 77 4.67 17.33 13.82
CA ILE A 77 4.77 18.75 14.16
C ILE A 77 5.84 19.51 13.33
N ASN A 78 6.79 18.83 12.67
CA ASN A 78 7.96 19.48 12.05
C ASN A 78 8.37 19.06 10.62
N SER A 79 7.60 18.32 9.80
CA SER A 79 8.10 17.98 8.44
C SER A 79 7.09 17.73 7.29
N ARG A 80 7.22 18.60 6.28
CA ARG A 80 7.17 18.36 4.81
C ARG A 80 5.79 18.24 4.12
N ASN A 81 5.42 19.34 3.47
CA ASN A 81 4.35 19.48 2.45
C ASN A 81 4.21 18.30 1.48
N ARG A 82 5.33 17.64 1.10
CA ARG A 82 5.31 16.49 0.19
C ARG A 82 4.50 15.31 0.74
N VAL A 83 4.55 15.04 2.04
CA VAL A 83 3.79 13.91 2.61
C VAL A 83 2.29 14.22 2.61
N VAL A 84 1.92 15.49 2.83
CA VAL A 84 0.52 15.94 2.73
C VAL A 84 0.00 15.81 1.31
N GLU A 85 0.81 16.14 0.31
CA GLU A 85 0.48 15.92 -1.11
C GLU A 85 0.28 14.43 -1.41
N ASP A 86 1.20 13.57 -0.98
CA ASP A 86 1.10 12.12 -1.16
C ASP A 86 -0.16 11.55 -0.47
N MET A 87 -0.51 12.03 0.73
CA MET A 87 -1.72 11.66 1.46
C MET A 87 -2.98 12.05 0.69
N SER A 88 -3.03 13.25 0.12
CA SER A 88 -4.16 13.71 -0.68
C SER A 88 -4.31 12.89 -1.97
N GLN A 89 -3.20 12.57 -2.64
CA GLN A 89 -3.22 11.71 -3.83
C GLN A 89 -3.73 10.31 -3.51
N MET A 90 -3.28 9.71 -2.40
CA MET A 90 -3.75 8.40 -1.95
C MET A 90 -5.24 8.43 -1.64
N GLU A 91 -5.73 9.44 -0.91
CA GLU A 91 -7.17 9.56 -0.62
C GLU A 91 -8.01 9.67 -1.91
N SER A 92 -7.54 10.47 -2.87
CA SER A 92 -8.20 10.63 -4.17
C SER A 92 -8.26 9.31 -4.96
N ALA A 93 -7.14 8.56 -4.97
CA ALA A 93 -7.08 7.26 -5.63
C ALA A 93 -8.04 6.25 -4.98
N LEU A 94 -8.03 6.16 -3.65
CA LEU A 94 -8.86 5.24 -2.88
C LEU A 94 -10.37 5.52 -3.02
N ARG A 95 -10.76 6.79 -3.13
CA ARG A 95 -12.17 7.18 -3.26
C ARG A 95 -12.84 6.59 -4.51
N ASN A 96 -12.08 6.40 -5.58
CA ASN A 96 -12.56 5.82 -6.84
C ASN A 96 -12.18 4.35 -7.00
N ALA A 97 -11.56 3.76 -5.98
CA ALA A 97 -11.13 2.38 -6.01
C ALA A 97 -12.30 1.44 -5.75
N SER A 98 -12.29 0.30 -6.44
CA SER A 98 -13.10 -0.88 -6.09
C SER A 98 -12.24 -1.92 -5.40
N TRP A 99 -10.99 -2.08 -5.86
CA TRP A 99 -10.03 -3.01 -5.31
C TRP A 99 -8.69 -2.33 -5.07
N VAL A 100 -8.04 -2.70 -3.97
CA VAL A 100 -6.70 -2.25 -3.63
C VAL A 100 -5.86 -3.48 -3.34
N ILE A 101 -4.74 -3.61 -4.05
CA ILE A 101 -3.81 -4.72 -3.89
C ILE A 101 -2.51 -4.16 -3.33
N VAL A 102 -2.06 -4.68 -2.20
CA VAL A 102 -0.72 -4.39 -1.69
C VAL A 102 0.16 -5.59 -1.98
N GLU A 103 1.14 -5.41 -2.85
CA GLU A 103 2.13 -6.43 -3.13
C GLU A 103 3.37 -6.18 -2.29
N SER A 104 3.84 -7.22 -1.61
CA SER A 104 5.13 -7.25 -0.94
C SER A 104 6.01 -8.24 -1.68
N TYR A 105 7.12 -7.73 -2.20
CA TYR A 105 8.04 -8.51 -3.02
C TYR A 105 9.47 -8.37 -2.49
N GLU A 106 10.22 -9.47 -2.60
CA GLU A 106 11.63 -9.53 -2.32
C GLU A 106 12.39 -9.66 -3.64
N TRP A 107 13.58 -9.07 -3.70
CA TRP A 107 14.53 -9.37 -4.77
C TRP A 107 15.92 -9.55 -4.19
N GLU A 108 16.71 -10.44 -4.80
CA GLU A 108 18.13 -10.50 -4.54
C GLU A 108 18.77 -9.21 -5.06
N SER A 109 19.45 -8.48 -4.18
CA SER A 109 20.37 -7.41 -4.56
C SER A 109 21.62 -8.00 -5.20
N GLY A 110 21.45 -8.68 -6.33
CA GLY A 110 22.52 -9.19 -7.16
C GLY A 110 22.85 -8.19 -8.25
N LEU A 111 24.10 -7.69 -8.22
CA LEU A 111 24.78 -6.80 -9.18
C LEU A 111 24.74 -5.30 -8.83
N ASP A 112 25.55 -4.93 -7.84
CA ASP A 112 26.44 -3.77 -8.02
C ASP A 112 27.73 -4.24 -8.73
#